data_AF-A0A8H6GHF3-F1
#
_entry.id   AF-A0A8H6GHF3-F1
#
_cell.length_a   1.000
_cell.length_b   1.000
_cell.length_c   1.000
_cell.angle_alpha   90.00
_cell.angle_beta   90.00
_cell.angle_gamma   90.00
#
_symmetry.space_group_name_H-M   'P 1'
#
loop_
_entity.id
_entity.type
_entity.pdbx_description
1 polymer ?
#
loop_
_entity_poly.entity_id
_entity_poly.type
_entity_poly.pdbx_seq_one_letter_code
_entity_poly.pdbx_strand_id
1 'polypeptide(L)'
;MDFLDWCDAHRIIVAVFPPHSTHRLQPLDVSLFGPLSTAYTNRLVQWTSKTQGLTGLSKREFWVLFWGALEAAFTPENIASGWRRTGLKPFDPDVVLSQVSKNTDDDSDVESGLDDSIALQEPTARELRRLVDHVVKQSSVSSDTGARKLKRTLESLQAEVELLRHENQGLRETIIREKQRRQRGKALKDYIFDRVDPNSAQVFSPQKIAQARQKKIEMEAQKEEEVLQKRTEKALRQKRVEEQKQLVLERKRQREEKKERKRREKETKQLEREANRQLRIEMKKQNQRSIQPKHQARQNGSDGLEENVGIQDEIIVVLPTVTQPPVLFKPPNEALSTPNTKASTPPSHKTRPKRPSLVVESGREVVVAYRDSGRSQRNRKRPRWLDDFEVN
;
A
#
# COMPACT_ATOMS: atom_id res chain seq x y z
N MET A 1 -0.71 -47.89 -4.34
CA MET A 1 0.71 -47.85 -4.78
C MET A 1 0.85 -46.76 -5.84
N ASP A 2 0.30 -45.58 -5.53
CA ASP A 2 -0.66 -44.93 -6.43
C ASP A 2 -0.02 -44.34 -7.70
N PHE A 3 1.28 -44.04 -7.61
CA PHE A 3 2.08 -43.58 -8.74
C PHE A 3 2.40 -44.70 -9.75
N LEU A 4 2.76 -45.90 -9.28
CA LEU A 4 3.05 -47.04 -10.15
C LEU A 4 1.76 -47.57 -10.79
N ASP A 5 0.69 -47.65 -10.00
CA ASP A 5 -0.65 -48.03 -10.48
C ASP A 5 -1.14 -47.06 -11.57
N TRP A 6 -0.88 -45.75 -11.40
CA TRP A 6 -1.19 -44.73 -12.41
C TRP A 6 -0.29 -44.85 -13.66
N CYS A 7 1.01 -45.10 -13.50
CA CYS A 7 1.93 -45.32 -14.62
C CYS A 7 1.53 -46.53 -15.47
N ASP A 8 1.18 -47.66 -14.86
CA ASP A 8 0.73 -48.86 -15.57
C ASP A 8 -0.57 -48.59 -16.36
N ALA A 9 -1.57 -47.99 -15.71
CA ALA A 9 -2.83 -47.60 -16.35
C ALA A 9 -2.65 -46.66 -17.56
N HIS A 10 -1.59 -45.84 -17.56
CA HIS A 10 -1.23 -44.93 -18.67
C HIS A 10 -0.12 -45.47 -19.58
N ARG A 11 0.31 -46.73 -19.40
CA ARG A 11 1.38 -47.41 -20.17
C ARG A 11 2.73 -46.69 -20.15
N ILE A 12 3.05 -46.05 -19.04
CA ILE A 12 4.31 -45.32 -18.80
C ILE A 12 5.33 -46.28 -18.17
N ILE A 13 6.38 -46.61 -18.93
CA ILE A 13 7.47 -47.46 -18.44
C ILE A 13 8.34 -46.68 -17.45
N VAL A 14 8.37 -47.12 -16.19
CA VAL A 14 9.21 -46.52 -15.14
C VAL A 14 10.59 -47.19 -15.14
N ALA A 15 11.60 -46.50 -15.64
CA ALA A 15 12.99 -46.94 -15.54
C ALA A 15 13.52 -46.78 -14.10
N VAL A 16 14.06 -47.86 -13.53
CA VAL A 16 14.69 -47.87 -12.21
C VAL A 16 16.20 -48.01 -12.38
N PHE A 17 16.95 -47.04 -11.86
CA PHE A 17 18.42 -47.06 -11.88
C PHE A 17 18.99 -47.64 -10.58
N PRO A 18 20.18 -48.27 -10.60
CA PRO A 18 20.89 -48.66 -9.39
C PRO A 18 21.13 -47.49 -8.42
N PRO A 19 21.27 -47.75 -7.10
CA PRO A 19 21.59 -46.71 -6.14
C PRO A 19 22.92 -46.03 -6.50
N HIS A 20 22.99 -44.71 -6.27
CA HIS A 20 24.16 -43.85 -6.55
C HIS A 20 24.62 -43.77 -8.02
N SER A 21 23.87 -44.30 -9.01
CA SER A 21 24.27 -44.27 -10.43
C SER A 21 23.81 -43.04 -11.22
N THR A 22 23.08 -42.10 -10.61
CA THR A 22 22.51 -40.89 -11.27
C THR A 22 23.54 -40.15 -12.13
N HIS A 23 24.72 -39.88 -11.58
CA HIS A 23 25.83 -39.17 -12.22
C HIS A 23 26.48 -39.89 -13.41
N ARG A 24 26.01 -41.10 -13.77
CA ARG A 24 26.45 -41.87 -14.96
C ARG A 24 25.30 -42.24 -15.90
N LEU A 25 24.09 -42.46 -15.37
CA LEU A 25 22.95 -43.01 -16.12
C LEU A 25 21.81 -42.02 -16.38
N GLN A 26 21.77 -40.84 -15.73
CA GLN A 26 20.69 -39.86 -15.94
C GLN A 26 21.17 -38.72 -16.86
N PRO A 27 20.62 -38.57 -18.09
CA PRO A 27 21.11 -37.59 -19.07
C PRO A 27 21.05 -36.13 -18.58
N LEU A 28 20.09 -35.84 -17.70
CA LEU A 28 19.91 -34.52 -17.08
C LEU A 28 21.11 -34.14 -16.21
N ASP A 29 21.49 -34.99 -15.26
CA ASP A 29 22.62 -34.75 -14.36
C ASP A 29 23.97 -34.80 -15.10
N VAL A 30 24.12 -35.73 -16.07
CA VAL A 30 25.37 -35.92 -16.82
C VAL A 30 25.69 -34.74 -17.76
N SER A 31 24.68 -34.04 -18.31
CA SER A 31 24.90 -33.07 -19.40
C SER A 31 24.14 -31.74 -19.30
N LEU A 32 23.01 -31.67 -18.58
CA LEU A 32 22.10 -30.51 -18.66
C LEU A 32 22.09 -29.66 -17.38
N PHE A 33 22.13 -30.27 -16.20
CA PHE A 33 22.11 -29.54 -14.93
C PHE A 33 23.41 -28.78 -14.63
N GLY A 34 24.57 -29.28 -15.07
CA GLY A 34 25.84 -28.55 -15.01
C GLY A 34 25.78 -27.23 -15.78
N PRO A 35 25.57 -27.25 -17.12
CA PRO A 35 25.41 -26.04 -17.91
C PRO A 35 24.27 -25.13 -17.45
N LEU A 36 23.14 -25.69 -16.97
CA LEU A 36 22.05 -24.89 -16.39
C LEU A 36 22.51 -24.11 -15.15
N SER A 37 23.27 -24.75 -14.25
CA SER A 37 23.82 -24.12 -13.05
C SER A 37 24.79 -22.98 -13.40
N THR A 38 25.69 -23.23 -14.36
CA THR A 38 26.65 -22.22 -14.85
C THR A 38 25.94 -21.05 -15.53
N ALA A 39 25.00 -21.34 -16.44
CA ALA A 39 24.22 -20.31 -17.14
C ALA A 39 23.39 -19.47 -16.15
N TYR A 40 22.73 -20.10 -15.18
CA TYR A 40 21.94 -19.40 -14.17
C TYR A 40 22.82 -18.57 -13.22
N THR A 41 24.01 -19.07 -12.84
CA THR A 41 25.01 -18.33 -12.07
C THR A 41 25.48 -17.09 -12.84
N ASN A 42 25.78 -17.22 -14.14
CA ASN A 42 26.15 -16.09 -14.99
C ASN A 42 25.01 -15.05 -15.09
N ARG A 43 23.75 -15.49 -15.23
CA ARG A 43 22.57 -14.61 -15.18
C ARG A 43 22.42 -13.90 -13.83
N LEU A 44 22.74 -14.56 -12.71
CA LEU A 44 22.74 -13.96 -11.37
C LEU A 44 23.84 -12.92 -11.20
N VAL A 45 25.07 -13.17 -11.67
CA VAL A 45 26.18 -12.22 -11.62
C VAL A 45 25.85 -10.98 -12.45
N GLN A 46 25.38 -11.17 -13.70
CA GLN A 46 24.90 -10.09 -14.57
C GLN A 46 23.79 -9.27 -13.91
N TRP A 47 22.79 -9.92 -13.29
CA TRP A 47 21.71 -9.22 -12.60
C TRP A 47 22.21 -8.43 -11.37
N THR A 48 23.12 -9.02 -10.60
CA THR A 48 23.67 -8.40 -9.37
C THR A 48 24.48 -7.16 -9.72
N SER A 49 25.37 -7.24 -10.73
CA SER A 49 26.09 -6.09 -11.27
C SER A 49 25.13 -5.01 -11.79
N LYS A 50 24.16 -5.39 -12.63
CA LYS A 50 23.14 -4.47 -13.19
C LYS A 50 22.21 -3.85 -12.14
N THR A 51 22.22 -4.33 -10.89
CA THR A 51 21.46 -3.77 -9.77
C THR A 51 22.32 -3.27 -8.60
N GLN A 52 23.65 -3.25 -8.76
CA GLN A 52 24.66 -2.97 -7.72
C GLN A 52 24.39 -3.69 -6.38
N GLY A 53 23.79 -4.89 -6.44
CA GLY A 53 23.32 -5.64 -5.26
C GLY A 53 22.15 -5.00 -4.48
N LEU A 54 21.80 -3.73 -4.74
CA LEU A 54 20.81 -2.93 -4.00
C LEU A 54 19.36 -3.45 -4.13
N THR A 55 19.06 -4.22 -5.19
CA THR A 55 17.71 -4.78 -5.42
C THR A 55 17.66 -6.28 -5.16
N GLY A 56 17.18 -6.66 -3.96
CA GLY A 56 17.00 -8.06 -3.58
C GLY A 56 16.05 -8.85 -4.51
N LEU A 57 16.59 -9.92 -5.09
CA LEU A 57 15.92 -10.85 -6.02
C LEU A 57 14.66 -11.48 -5.42
N SER A 58 13.59 -11.58 -6.20
CA SER A 58 12.34 -12.23 -5.79
C SER A 58 11.92 -13.35 -6.75
N LYS A 59 10.84 -14.08 -6.41
CA LYS A 59 10.31 -15.17 -7.23
C LYS A 59 9.89 -14.77 -8.67
N ARG A 60 9.73 -13.47 -8.95
CA ARG A 60 9.44 -12.98 -10.32
C ARG A 60 10.71 -12.92 -11.16
N GLU A 61 11.75 -12.33 -10.59
CA GLU A 61 13.05 -12.18 -11.24
C GLU A 61 13.75 -13.55 -11.36
N PHE A 62 13.55 -14.46 -10.39
CA PHE A 62 13.93 -15.88 -10.50
C PHE A 62 13.46 -16.50 -11.82
N TRP A 63 12.17 -16.41 -12.18
CA TRP A 63 11.66 -17.10 -13.37
C TRP A 63 12.27 -16.55 -14.66
N VAL A 64 12.45 -15.22 -14.75
CA VAL A 64 13.05 -14.58 -15.94
C VAL A 64 14.52 -15.00 -16.11
N LEU A 65 15.28 -15.05 -15.01
CA LEU A 65 16.69 -15.45 -15.03
C LEU A 65 16.89 -16.96 -15.21
N PHE A 66 15.98 -17.77 -14.65
CA PHE A 66 15.97 -19.23 -14.80
C PHE A 66 15.57 -19.64 -16.22
N TRP A 67 14.50 -19.07 -16.79
CA TRP A 67 14.05 -19.40 -18.15
C TRP A 67 15.15 -19.09 -19.18
N GLY A 68 15.73 -17.90 -19.13
CA GLY A 68 16.86 -17.51 -19.98
C GLY A 68 18.19 -18.21 -19.65
N ALA A 69 18.23 -19.14 -18.70
CA ALA A 69 19.32 -20.07 -18.46
C ALA A 69 18.95 -21.51 -18.92
N LEU A 70 17.68 -21.89 -18.77
CA LEU A 70 17.10 -23.13 -19.29
C LEU A 70 17.22 -23.20 -20.82
N GLU A 71 16.79 -22.14 -21.52
CA GLU A 71 16.94 -22.01 -22.98
C GLU A 71 18.41 -22.11 -23.46
N ALA A 72 19.36 -21.65 -22.63
CA ALA A 72 20.78 -21.66 -22.96
C ALA A 72 21.46 -23.02 -22.66
N ALA A 73 20.87 -23.85 -21.79
CA ALA A 73 21.42 -25.14 -21.40
C ALA A 73 20.73 -26.31 -22.12
N PHE A 74 19.42 -26.25 -22.35
CA PHE A 74 18.61 -27.33 -22.93
C PHE A 74 18.54 -27.22 -24.47
N THR A 75 19.71 -27.05 -25.10
CA THR A 75 19.83 -27.07 -26.56
C THR A 75 19.73 -28.50 -27.10
N PRO A 76 19.31 -28.72 -28.36
CA PRO A 76 19.24 -30.05 -28.96
C PRO A 76 20.56 -30.83 -28.88
N GLU A 77 21.69 -30.12 -28.99
CA GLU A 77 23.05 -30.67 -28.96
C GLU A 77 23.42 -31.14 -27.55
N ASN A 78 23.09 -30.38 -26.51
CA ASN A 78 23.32 -30.74 -25.10
C ASN A 78 22.42 -31.89 -24.64
N ILE A 79 21.20 -31.95 -25.16
CA ILE A 79 20.27 -33.07 -24.94
C ILE A 79 20.83 -34.33 -25.62
N ALA A 80 21.20 -34.25 -26.90
CA ALA A 80 21.77 -35.38 -27.65
C ALA A 80 23.11 -35.87 -27.07
N SER A 81 23.96 -34.97 -26.57
CA SER A 81 25.23 -35.33 -25.92
C SER A 81 24.99 -36.03 -24.57
N GLY A 82 23.96 -35.65 -23.80
CA GLY A 82 23.58 -36.34 -22.57
C GLY A 82 23.08 -37.77 -22.81
N TRP A 83 22.27 -37.98 -23.84
CA TRP A 83 21.85 -39.33 -24.24
C TRP A 83 22.99 -40.21 -24.75
N ARG A 84 24.01 -39.62 -25.39
CA ARG A 84 25.23 -40.32 -25.82
C ARG A 84 26.15 -40.65 -24.64
N ARG A 85 26.42 -39.69 -23.75
CA ARG A 85 27.32 -39.86 -22.58
C ARG A 85 26.79 -40.82 -21.51
N THR A 86 25.50 -41.12 -21.53
CA THR A 86 24.85 -42.14 -20.67
C THR A 86 24.77 -43.52 -21.31
N GLY A 87 25.20 -43.68 -22.57
CA GLY A 87 25.11 -44.97 -23.28
C GLY A 87 23.67 -45.40 -23.63
N LEU A 88 22.71 -44.48 -23.60
CA LEU A 88 21.28 -44.78 -23.75
C LEU A 88 20.74 -44.52 -25.18
N LYS A 89 21.24 -43.48 -25.88
CA LYS A 89 20.93 -43.27 -27.30
C LYS A 89 22.13 -42.66 -28.06
N PRO A 90 22.78 -43.40 -28.99
CA PRO A 90 22.61 -44.84 -29.25
C PRO A 90 22.88 -45.68 -27.99
N PHE A 91 22.38 -46.93 -27.98
CA PHE A 91 22.63 -47.84 -26.87
C PHE A 91 24.07 -48.37 -26.95
N ASP A 92 24.88 -48.04 -25.95
CA ASP A 92 26.31 -48.33 -25.88
C ASP A 92 26.73 -48.38 -24.39
N PRO A 93 26.77 -49.58 -23.78
CA PRO A 93 27.07 -49.71 -22.35
C PRO A 93 28.54 -49.42 -22.01
N ASP A 94 29.45 -49.55 -22.97
CA ASP A 94 30.90 -49.44 -22.73
C ASP A 94 31.31 -48.00 -22.39
N VAL A 95 30.56 -47.01 -22.89
CA VAL A 95 30.64 -45.60 -22.49
C VAL A 95 30.53 -45.41 -20.97
N VAL A 96 29.73 -46.25 -20.28
CA VAL A 96 29.53 -46.18 -18.82
C VAL A 96 30.43 -47.16 -18.08
N LEU A 97 30.58 -48.40 -18.58
CA LEU A 97 31.40 -49.43 -17.93
C LEU A 97 32.87 -49.01 -17.84
N SER A 98 33.41 -48.40 -18.89
CA SER A 98 34.78 -47.88 -18.92
C SER A 98 35.05 -46.72 -17.96
N GLN A 99 34.01 -46.06 -17.42
CA GLN A 99 34.14 -45.06 -16.36
C GLN A 99 34.18 -45.68 -14.96
N VAL A 100 33.67 -46.90 -14.78
CA VAL A 100 33.72 -47.62 -13.49
C VAL A 100 35.11 -48.24 -13.30
N SER A 101 35.72 -48.76 -14.37
CA SER A 101 37.04 -49.41 -14.35
C SER A 101 38.25 -48.45 -14.30
N LYS A 102 38.03 -47.12 -14.28
CA LYS A 102 39.11 -46.10 -14.36
C LYS A 102 39.39 -45.34 -13.05
N ASN A 103 38.76 -45.73 -11.94
CA ASN A 103 38.85 -44.97 -10.68
C ASN A 103 40.08 -45.35 -9.85
N THR A 104 41.26 -45.22 -10.44
CA THR A 104 42.56 -45.21 -9.75
C THR A 104 43.41 -44.08 -10.33
N ASP A 105 43.98 -43.29 -9.42
CA ASP A 105 45.05 -42.31 -9.60
C ASP A 105 44.70 -40.90 -10.13
N ASP A 106 45.51 -39.95 -9.62
CA ASP A 106 45.59 -38.49 -9.81
C ASP A 106 44.36 -37.60 -9.55
N ASP A 107 44.40 -36.97 -8.37
CA ASP A 107 43.75 -35.71 -8.01
C ASP A 107 44.86 -34.65 -7.86
N SER A 108 44.79 -33.53 -8.57
CA SER A 108 45.86 -32.52 -8.57
C SER A 108 45.34 -31.09 -8.76
N ASP A 109 45.00 -30.44 -7.64
CA ASP A 109 44.81 -28.98 -7.60
C ASP A 109 46.10 -28.25 -8.00
N VAL A 110 45.96 -27.16 -8.77
CA VAL A 110 47.06 -26.24 -9.10
C VAL A 110 46.64 -24.82 -8.76
N GLU A 111 47.10 -24.35 -7.59
CA GLU A 111 46.86 -22.99 -7.11
C GLU A 111 47.85 -22.00 -7.75
N SER A 112 47.33 -20.96 -8.40
CA SER A 112 48.10 -19.81 -8.90
C SER A 112 47.15 -18.66 -9.23
N GLY A 113 47.42 -17.40 -8.92
CA GLY A 113 48.52 -16.86 -8.12
C GLY A 113 48.27 -15.36 -7.93
N LEU A 114 48.52 -14.82 -6.73
CA LEU A 114 48.29 -13.40 -6.43
C LEU A 114 49.49 -12.57 -6.92
N ASP A 115 49.23 -11.53 -7.71
CA ASP A 115 50.23 -10.53 -8.11
C ASP A 115 49.74 -9.11 -7.78
N ASP A 116 50.68 -8.22 -7.45
CA ASP A 116 50.41 -6.95 -6.79
C ASP A 116 50.30 -5.79 -7.78
N SER A 117 49.40 -4.84 -7.50
CA SER A 117 49.05 -3.73 -8.40
C SER A 117 49.07 -2.40 -7.67
N ILE A 118 50.29 -1.87 -7.48
CA ILE A 118 50.53 -0.51 -6.96
C ILE A 118 50.16 0.54 -8.01
N ALA A 119 48.85 0.72 -8.21
CA ALA A 119 48.30 1.92 -8.84
C ALA A 119 48.30 3.08 -7.83
N LEU A 120 48.63 4.28 -8.29
CA LEU A 120 48.51 5.49 -7.47
C LEU A 120 47.02 5.84 -7.34
N GLN A 121 46.47 5.80 -6.12
CA GLN A 121 45.10 6.21 -5.85
C GLN A 121 44.87 7.68 -6.23
N GLU A 122 43.78 7.93 -6.96
CA GLU A 122 43.14 9.25 -7.18
C GLU A 122 44.11 10.42 -7.45
N PRO A 123 44.81 10.43 -8.61
CA PRO A 123 45.76 11.49 -8.94
C PRO A 123 45.07 12.85 -9.08
N THR A 124 45.50 13.83 -8.28
CA THR A 124 44.81 15.13 -8.20
C THR A 124 44.83 15.84 -9.54
N ALA A 125 43.76 16.56 -9.90
CA ALA A 125 43.68 17.34 -11.15
C ALA A 125 44.73 18.46 -11.31
N ARG A 126 45.58 18.70 -10.29
CA ARG A 126 46.76 19.59 -10.32
C ARG A 126 48.06 18.84 -10.69
N GLU A 127 48.12 17.54 -10.41
CA GLU A 127 49.27 16.66 -10.66
C GLU A 127 49.26 16.16 -12.10
N LEU A 128 48.08 15.83 -12.62
CA LEU A 128 47.86 15.55 -14.05
C LEU A 128 48.31 16.73 -14.92
N ARG A 129 47.98 17.96 -14.53
CA ARG A 129 48.45 19.18 -15.19
C ARG A 129 49.98 19.28 -15.18
N ARG A 130 50.61 19.18 -14.00
CA ARG A 130 52.08 19.15 -13.88
C ARG A 130 52.74 18.07 -14.76
N LEU A 131 52.13 16.90 -14.91
CA LEU A 131 52.65 15.81 -15.75
C LEU A 131 52.52 16.13 -17.24
N VAL A 132 51.39 16.69 -17.68
CA VAL A 132 51.19 17.22 -19.04
C VAL A 132 52.19 18.34 -19.33
N ASP A 133 52.28 19.33 -18.46
CA ASP A 133 53.20 20.48 -18.57
C ASP A 133 54.66 20.02 -18.67
N HIS A 134 55.05 18.99 -17.91
CA HIS A 134 56.40 18.44 -17.92
C HIS A 134 56.73 17.73 -19.25
N VAL A 135 55.83 16.89 -19.75
CA VAL A 135 56.00 16.16 -21.04
C VAL A 135 56.05 17.14 -22.22
N VAL A 136 55.15 18.13 -22.25
CA VAL A 136 55.12 19.19 -23.27
C VAL A 136 56.39 20.05 -23.22
N LYS A 137 56.98 20.26 -22.04
CA LYS A 137 58.20 21.08 -21.86
C LYS A 137 59.52 20.31 -22.06
N GLN A 138 59.50 18.97 -22.07
CA GLN A 138 60.68 18.11 -22.28
C GLN A 138 60.80 17.51 -23.69
N SER A 139 59.87 17.83 -24.61
CA SER A 139 59.78 17.25 -25.96
C SER A 139 60.95 17.55 -26.90
N SER A 140 62.01 18.23 -26.44
CA SER A 140 63.16 18.63 -27.24
C SER A 140 64.31 17.61 -27.27
N VAL A 141 64.51 16.77 -26.24
CA VAL A 141 65.67 15.84 -26.18
C VAL A 141 65.37 14.47 -25.52
N SER A 142 64.58 14.39 -24.45
CA SER A 142 64.46 13.14 -23.66
C SER A 142 63.14 13.03 -22.88
N SER A 143 62.05 12.63 -23.56
CA SER A 143 60.68 12.68 -23.00
C SER A 143 59.96 11.31 -22.92
N ASP A 144 60.69 10.19 -22.99
CA ASP A 144 60.10 8.85 -23.02
C ASP A 144 59.43 8.47 -21.68
N THR A 145 60.17 8.49 -20.56
CA THR A 145 59.65 8.14 -19.23
C THR A 145 58.46 9.01 -18.80
N GLY A 146 58.49 10.31 -19.14
CA GLY A 146 57.40 11.24 -18.88
C GLY A 146 56.15 10.88 -19.68
N ALA A 147 56.29 10.68 -21.00
CA ALA A 147 55.19 10.31 -21.89
C ALA A 147 54.57 8.95 -21.51
N ARG A 148 55.40 7.95 -21.16
CA ARG A 148 54.92 6.65 -20.62
C ARG A 148 54.10 6.81 -19.35
N LYS A 149 54.54 7.66 -18.42
CA LYS A 149 53.80 7.93 -17.17
C LYS A 149 52.47 8.64 -17.44
N LEU A 150 52.47 9.63 -18.34
CA LEU A 150 51.27 10.36 -18.78
C LEU A 150 50.26 9.41 -19.44
N LYS A 151 50.71 8.55 -20.35
CA LYS A 151 49.89 7.53 -21.00
C LYS A 151 49.22 6.62 -19.95
N ARG A 152 49.99 6.06 -19.00
CA ARG A 152 49.44 5.22 -17.92
C ARG A 152 48.41 5.94 -17.05
N THR A 153 48.64 7.22 -16.72
CA THR A 153 47.63 8.00 -15.97
C THR A 153 46.37 8.26 -16.80
N LEU A 154 46.48 8.45 -18.11
CA LEU A 154 45.32 8.61 -18.99
C LEU A 154 44.52 7.31 -19.12
N GLU A 155 45.20 6.17 -19.27
CA GLU A 155 44.59 4.82 -19.31
C GLU A 155 43.87 4.52 -17.99
N SER A 156 44.49 4.82 -16.84
CA SER A 156 43.87 4.67 -15.51
C SER A 156 42.62 5.54 -15.34
N LEU A 157 42.68 6.81 -15.72
CA LEU A 157 41.54 7.74 -15.62
C LEU A 157 40.42 7.41 -16.60
N GLN A 158 40.74 6.89 -17.79
CA GLN A 158 39.72 6.42 -18.72
C GLN A 158 38.95 5.23 -18.12
N ALA A 159 39.67 4.24 -17.56
CA ALA A 159 39.06 3.11 -16.88
C ALA A 159 38.20 3.56 -15.68
N GLU A 160 38.69 4.48 -14.85
CA GLU A 160 37.94 5.07 -13.73
C GLU A 160 36.65 5.76 -14.20
N VAL A 161 36.73 6.61 -15.24
CA VAL A 161 35.57 7.31 -15.82
C VAL A 161 34.57 6.33 -16.46
N GLU A 162 35.02 5.24 -17.08
CA GLU A 162 34.15 4.20 -17.63
C GLU A 162 33.46 3.38 -16.53
N LEU A 163 34.17 3.04 -15.45
CA LEU A 163 33.61 2.39 -14.26
C LEU A 163 32.56 3.28 -13.58
N LEU A 164 32.88 4.55 -13.32
CA LEU A 164 31.95 5.52 -12.71
C LEU A 164 30.71 5.78 -13.59
N ARG A 165 30.85 5.77 -14.92
CA ARG A 165 29.71 5.84 -15.86
C ARG A 165 28.83 4.60 -15.76
N HIS A 166 29.43 3.40 -15.77
CA HIS A 166 28.71 2.14 -15.63
C HIS A 166 28.00 2.03 -14.28
N GLU A 167 28.65 2.47 -13.18
CA GLU A 167 28.04 2.54 -11.86
C GLU A 167 26.85 3.49 -11.84
N ASN A 168 27.01 4.74 -12.30
CA ASN A 168 25.93 5.72 -12.35
C ASN A 168 24.75 5.25 -13.21
N GLN A 169 24.99 4.55 -14.32
CA GLN A 169 23.94 3.91 -15.10
C GLN A 169 23.24 2.82 -14.28
N GLY A 170 23.99 1.90 -13.66
CA GLY A 170 23.46 0.83 -12.81
C GLY A 170 22.60 1.36 -11.66
N LEU A 171 23.05 2.41 -10.97
CA LEU A 171 22.29 3.08 -9.91
C LEU A 171 20.98 3.70 -10.43
N ARG A 172 21.01 4.41 -11.57
CA ARG A 172 19.81 4.97 -12.22
C ARG A 172 18.81 3.87 -12.61
N GLU A 173 19.28 2.80 -13.25
CA GLU A 173 18.43 1.64 -13.60
C GLU A 173 17.85 0.95 -12.35
N THR A 174 18.62 0.88 -11.26
CA THR A 174 18.19 0.32 -9.97
C THR A 174 17.08 1.15 -9.33
N ILE A 175 17.24 2.47 -9.29
CA ILE A 175 16.21 3.40 -8.80
C ILE A 175 14.91 3.24 -9.61
N ILE A 176 15.02 3.13 -10.94
CA ILE A 176 13.85 2.90 -11.82
C ILE A 176 13.18 1.55 -11.50
N ARG A 177 13.94 0.46 -11.35
CA ARG A 177 13.39 -0.87 -10.99
C ARG A 177 12.69 -0.87 -9.64
N GLU A 178 13.28 -0.24 -8.62
CA GLU A 178 12.69 -0.19 -7.28
C GLU A 178 11.47 0.74 -7.23
N LYS A 179 11.47 1.87 -7.96
CA LYS A 179 10.27 2.71 -8.17
C LYS A 179 9.15 1.91 -8.87
N GLN A 180 9.44 1.21 -9.97
CA GLN A 180 8.48 0.30 -10.64
C GLN A 180 7.98 -0.84 -9.73
N ARG A 181 8.85 -1.41 -8.89
CA ARG A 181 8.54 -2.48 -7.93
C ARG A 181 7.58 -1.99 -6.83
N ARG A 182 7.65 -0.71 -6.47
CA ARG A 182 6.77 -0.03 -5.50
C ARG A 182 5.44 0.44 -6.09
N GLN A 183 5.44 0.89 -7.35
CA GLN A 183 4.22 1.28 -8.10
C GLN A 183 3.25 0.10 -8.36
N ARG A 184 3.65 -1.15 -8.08
CA ARG A 184 2.79 -2.34 -8.18
C ARG A 184 1.65 -2.29 -7.14
N GLY A 185 0.52 -1.74 -7.55
CA GLY A 185 -0.68 -1.53 -6.72
C GLY A 185 -1.38 -2.81 -6.23
N LYS A 186 -2.55 -2.64 -5.60
CA LYS A 186 -3.35 -3.70 -4.94
C LYS A 186 -3.41 -4.99 -5.78
N ALA A 187 -2.87 -6.07 -5.22
CA ALA A 187 -2.80 -7.38 -5.87
C ALA A 187 -4.20 -7.97 -6.09
N LEU A 188 -4.41 -8.61 -7.24
CA LEU A 188 -5.72 -9.11 -7.71
C LEU A 188 -6.22 -10.37 -6.97
N LYS A 189 -5.91 -10.54 -5.68
CA LYS A 189 -6.26 -11.77 -4.92
C LYS A 189 -7.75 -12.08 -4.97
N ASP A 190 -8.59 -11.06 -4.80
CA ASP A 190 -10.04 -11.21 -4.75
C ASP A 190 -10.70 -11.39 -6.13
N TYR A 191 -9.92 -11.30 -7.22
CA TYR A 191 -10.39 -11.42 -8.60
C TYR A 191 -9.77 -12.63 -9.35
N ILE A 192 -8.67 -13.21 -8.84
CA ILE A 192 -7.91 -14.31 -9.48
C ILE A 192 -8.20 -15.68 -8.85
N PHE A 193 -8.41 -15.73 -7.53
CA PHE A 193 -8.58 -17.00 -6.81
C PHE A 193 -10.06 -17.37 -6.70
N ASP A 194 -10.41 -18.56 -7.18
CA ASP A 194 -11.75 -19.10 -6.99
C ASP A 194 -11.94 -19.49 -5.53
N ARG A 195 -13.09 -19.11 -4.95
CA ARG A 195 -13.36 -19.28 -3.52
C ARG A 195 -14.17 -20.55 -3.18
N VAL A 196 -14.58 -21.31 -4.20
CA VAL A 196 -15.41 -22.52 -4.06
C VAL A 196 -14.65 -23.61 -3.30
N ASP A 197 -13.49 -24.03 -3.81
CA ASP A 197 -12.67 -25.09 -3.20
C ASP A 197 -11.27 -24.57 -2.84
N PRO A 198 -11.00 -24.20 -1.57
CA PRO A 198 -9.71 -23.65 -1.14
C PRO A 198 -8.50 -24.58 -1.33
N ASN A 199 -8.75 -25.89 -1.47
CA ASN A 199 -7.73 -26.93 -1.65
C ASN A 199 -7.58 -27.41 -3.11
N SER A 200 -8.40 -26.89 -4.04
CA SER A 200 -8.29 -27.19 -5.46
C SER A 200 -6.98 -26.66 -6.07
N ALA A 201 -6.46 -27.35 -7.09
CA ALA A 201 -5.35 -26.83 -7.88
C ALA A 201 -5.86 -25.74 -8.83
N GLN A 202 -5.45 -24.49 -8.62
CA GLN A 202 -5.93 -23.35 -9.43
C GLN A 202 -4.92 -22.97 -10.52
N VAL A 203 -5.38 -23.02 -11.77
CA VAL A 203 -4.60 -22.66 -12.97
C VAL A 203 -4.79 -21.19 -13.31
N PHE A 204 -3.70 -20.51 -13.67
CA PHE A 204 -3.67 -19.07 -13.97
C PHE A 204 -3.23 -18.80 -15.41
N SER A 205 -4.15 -18.95 -16.37
CA SER A 205 -3.90 -18.61 -17.77
C SER A 205 -3.78 -17.10 -18.00
N PRO A 206 -3.09 -16.63 -19.06
CA PRO A 206 -3.03 -15.22 -19.41
C PRO A 206 -4.41 -14.57 -19.58
N GLN A 207 -5.37 -15.31 -20.15
CA GLN A 207 -6.76 -14.87 -20.29
C GLN A 207 -7.47 -14.70 -18.94
N LYS A 208 -7.35 -15.65 -18.00
CA LYS A 208 -7.92 -15.52 -16.65
C LYS A 208 -7.31 -14.33 -15.89
N ILE A 209 -6.01 -14.08 -16.07
CA ILE A 209 -5.33 -12.91 -15.51
C ILE A 209 -5.83 -11.60 -16.14
N ALA A 210 -6.12 -11.57 -17.45
CA ALA A 210 -6.68 -10.40 -18.13
C ALA A 210 -8.12 -10.10 -17.67
N GLN A 211 -8.99 -11.11 -17.62
CA GLN A 211 -10.36 -10.99 -17.09
C GLN A 211 -10.36 -10.50 -15.64
N ALA A 212 -9.44 -10.99 -14.80
CA ALA A 212 -9.30 -10.52 -13.42
C ALA A 212 -8.80 -9.06 -13.29
N ARG A 213 -8.18 -8.49 -14.34
CA ARG A 213 -7.88 -7.04 -14.41
C ARG A 213 -9.10 -6.23 -14.80
N GLN A 214 -9.89 -6.70 -15.78
CA GLN A 214 -11.14 -6.07 -16.20
C GLN A 214 -12.13 -6.00 -15.03
N LYS A 215 -12.42 -7.16 -14.41
CA LYS A 215 -13.23 -7.25 -13.18
C LYS A 215 -12.74 -6.36 -12.04
N LYS A 216 -11.43 -6.14 -11.91
CA LYS A 216 -10.90 -5.21 -10.92
C LYS A 216 -11.26 -3.75 -11.26
N ILE A 217 -11.08 -3.34 -12.51
CA ILE A 217 -11.39 -1.98 -12.96
C ILE A 217 -12.89 -1.70 -12.81
N GLU A 218 -13.74 -2.61 -13.28
CA GLU A 218 -15.20 -2.57 -13.12
C GLU A 218 -15.60 -2.42 -11.63
N MET A 219 -15.06 -3.27 -10.76
CA MET A 219 -15.35 -3.26 -9.32
C MET A 219 -14.67 -2.13 -8.54
N GLU A 220 -13.72 -1.39 -9.11
CA GLU A 220 -13.18 -0.16 -8.52
C GLU A 220 -14.01 1.06 -8.98
N ALA A 221 -14.37 1.14 -10.27
CA ALA A 221 -15.26 2.16 -10.82
C ALA A 221 -16.66 2.16 -10.15
N GLN A 222 -17.31 1.00 -10.01
CA GLN A 222 -18.61 0.88 -9.33
C GLN A 222 -18.59 1.42 -7.89
N LYS A 223 -17.46 1.29 -7.18
CA LYS A 223 -17.31 1.81 -5.81
C LYS A 223 -17.09 3.32 -5.79
N GLU A 224 -16.42 3.88 -6.80
CA GLU A 224 -16.26 5.31 -6.97
C GLU A 224 -17.61 5.98 -7.33
N GLU A 225 -18.41 5.34 -8.19
CA GLU A 225 -19.79 5.73 -8.47
C GLU A 225 -20.69 5.65 -7.22
N GLU A 226 -20.65 4.55 -6.46
CA GLU A 226 -21.42 4.38 -5.21
C GLU A 226 -21.06 5.45 -4.17
N VAL A 227 -19.77 5.78 -4.02
CA VAL A 227 -19.29 6.86 -3.14
C VAL A 227 -19.74 8.22 -3.65
N LEU A 228 -19.73 8.47 -4.96
CA LEU A 228 -20.22 9.71 -5.55
C LEU A 228 -21.74 9.88 -5.33
N GLN A 229 -22.52 8.83 -5.57
CA GLN A 229 -23.97 8.81 -5.32
C GLN A 229 -24.29 9.08 -3.84
N LYS A 230 -23.59 8.43 -2.90
CA LYS A 230 -23.75 8.70 -1.46
C LYS A 230 -23.35 10.13 -1.08
N ARG A 231 -22.38 10.74 -1.78
CA ARG A 231 -21.97 12.14 -1.56
C ARG A 231 -23.01 13.13 -2.11
N THR A 232 -23.57 12.90 -3.31
CA THR A 232 -24.61 13.76 -3.88
C THR A 232 -25.92 13.65 -3.11
N GLU A 233 -26.31 12.44 -2.69
CA GLU A 233 -27.50 12.24 -1.86
C GLU A 233 -27.36 12.93 -0.50
N LYS A 234 -26.20 12.83 0.16
CA LYS A 234 -25.92 13.56 1.41
C LYS A 234 -26.03 15.07 1.23
N ALA A 235 -25.48 15.62 0.14
CA ALA A 235 -25.59 17.05 -0.16
C ALA A 235 -27.04 17.49 -0.43
N LEU A 236 -27.83 16.68 -1.14
CA LEU A 236 -29.25 16.94 -1.38
C LEU A 236 -30.07 16.89 -0.07
N ARG A 237 -29.78 15.92 0.82
CA ARG A 237 -30.38 15.84 2.16
C ARG A 237 -30.03 17.08 3.01
N GLN A 238 -28.81 17.60 2.92
CA GLN A 238 -28.41 18.84 3.61
C GLN A 238 -29.18 20.07 3.10
N LYS A 239 -29.25 20.27 1.77
CA LYS A 239 -30.03 21.37 1.18
C LYS A 239 -31.50 21.36 1.61
N ARG A 240 -32.17 20.20 1.58
CA ARG A 240 -33.57 20.06 2.04
C ARG A 240 -33.76 20.47 3.51
N VAL A 241 -32.77 20.19 4.37
CA VAL A 241 -32.82 20.60 5.79
C VAL A 241 -32.59 22.11 5.95
N GLU A 242 -31.78 22.72 5.08
CA GLU A 242 -31.55 24.18 5.05
C GLU A 242 -32.78 24.93 4.51
N GLU A 243 -33.37 24.47 3.42
CA GLU A 243 -34.64 24.95 2.85
C GLU A 243 -35.78 24.89 3.89
N GLN A 244 -35.92 23.77 4.61
CA GLN A 244 -36.92 23.64 5.68
C GLN A 244 -36.65 24.60 6.85
N LYS A 245 -35.38 24.82 7.24
CA LYS A 245 -35.02 25.82 8.27
C LYS A 245 -35.38 27.23 7.83
N GLN A 246 -35.10 27.59 6.57
CA GLN A 246 -35.46 28.91 6.01
C GLN A 246 -36.99 29.11 6.01
N LEU A 247 -37.77 28.14 5.52
CA LEU A 247 -39.24 28.17 5.55
C LEU A 247 -39.81 28.29 6.97
N VAL A 248 -39.18 27.68 7.97
CA VAL A 248 -39.58 27.80 9.38
C VAL A 248 -39.23 29.18 9.96
N LEU A 249 -38.07 29.74 9.60
CA LEU A 249 -37.67 31.11 9.96
C LEU A 249 -38.60 32.15 9.35
N GLU A 250 -38.92 32.03 8.06
CA GLU A 250 -39.84 32.92 7.37
C GLU A 250 -41.26 32.85 7.97
N ARG A 251 -41.76 31.64 8.24
CA ARG A 251 -43.03 31.44 8.96
C ARG A 251 -43.03 32.01 10.39
N LYS A 252 -41.88 32.12 11.07
CA LYS A 252 -41.78 32.86 12.35
C LYS A 252 -41.89 34.36 12.12
N ARG A 253 -41.09 34.91 11.18
CA ARG A 253 -41.10 36.33 10.82
C ARG A 253 -42.49 36.82 10.42
N GLN A 254 -43.18 36.12 9.52
CA GLN A 254 -44.55 36.42 9.12
C GLN A 254 -45.55 36.39 10.30
N ARG A 255 -45.33 35.54 11.31
CA ARG A 255 -46.15 35.50 12.55
C ARG A 255 -45.85 36.68 13.48
N GLU A 256 -44.61 37.15 13.52
CA GLU A 256 -44.18 38.30 14.31
C GLU A 256 -44.68 39.62 13.69
N GLU A 257 -44.48 39.81 12.39
CA GLU A 257 -45.05 40.94 11.62
C GLU A 257 -46.59 40.99 11.76
N LYS A 258 -47.27 39.83 11.72
CA LYS A 258 -48.73 39.74 11.94
C LYS A 258 -49.16 39.97 13.40
N LYS A 259 -48.31 39.69 14.39
CA LYS A 259 -48.54 40.07 15.80
C LYS A 259 -48.35 41.57 15.99
N GLU A 260 -47.31 42.14 15.40
CA GLU A 260 -46.98 43.56 15.52
C GLU A 260 -48.01 44.43 14.82
N ARG A 261 -48.46 44.06 13.61
CA ARG A 261 -49.56 44.76 12.95
C ARG A 261 -50.84 44.73 13.80
N LYS A 262 -51.12 43.61 14.48
CA LYS A 262 -52.22 43.49 15.47
C LYS A 262 -52.01 44.28 16.77
N ARG A 263 -50.79 44.72 17.10
CA ARG A 263 -50.51 45.67 18.18
C ARG A 263 -50.78 47.10 17.70
N ARG A 264 -50.18 47.49 16.57
CA ARG A 264 -50.43 48.79 15.92
C ARG A 264 -51.93 49.03 15.63
N GLU A 265 -52.65 48.03 15.11
CA GLU A 265 -54.11 48.04 14.90
C GLU A 265 -54.95 48.17 16.20
N LYS A 266 -54.39 47.87 17.37
CA LYS A 266 -55.02 48.09 18.69
C LYS A 266 -54.67 49.46 19.25
N GLU A 267 -53.40 49.86 19.16
CA GLU A 267 -52.88 51.15 19.60
C GLU A 267 -53.58 52.30 18.87
N THR A 268 -53.74 52.23 17.54
CA THR A 268 -54.52 53.23 16.79
C THR A 268 -55.97 53.28 17.23
N LYS A 269 -56.60 52.13 17.51
CA LYS A 269 -57.98 52.07 18.04
C LYS A 269 -58.12 52.53 19.49
N GLN A 270 -57.04 52.49 20.28
CA GLN A 270 -57.02 53.10 21.62
C GLN A 270 -56.92 54.62 21.50
N LEU A 271 -55.99 55.13 20.70
CA LEU A 271 -55.85 56.57 20.41
C LEU A 271 -57.13 57.15 19.80
N GLU A 272 -57.77 56.46 18.86
CA GLU A 272 -59.07 56.83 18.29
C GLU A 272 -60.17 56.89 19.37
N ARG A 273 -60.22 55.91 20.28
CA ARG A 273 -61.18 55.90 21.40
C ARG A 273 -60.91 57.01 22.42
N GLU A 274 -59.64 57.35 22.64
CA GLU A 274 -59.23 58.42 23.56
C GLU A 274 -59.49 59.81 22.97
N ALA A 275 -59.21 60.02 21.68
CA ALA A 275 -59.62 61.22 20.96
C ALA A 275 -61.15 61.39 20.97
N ASN A 276 -61.92 60.33 20.70
CA ASN A 276 -63.38 60.34 20.80
C ASN A 276 -63.87 60.60 22.25
N ARG A 277 -63.17 60.11 23.28
CA ARG A 277 -63.45 60.46 24.68
C ARG A 277 -63.17 61.94 24.96
N GLN A 278 -62.05 62.48 24.49
CA GLN A 278 -61.69 63.90 24.67
C GLN A 278 -62.70 64.82 23.98
N LEU A 279 -63.06 64.54 22.72
CA LEU A 279 -64.13 65.26 22.00
C LEU A 279 -65.46 65.23 22.78
N ARG A 280 -65.83 64.06 23.33
CA ARG A 280 -67.07 63.89 24.12
C ARG A 280 -67.01 64.56 25.50
N ILE A 281 -65.81 64.74 26.06
CA ILE A 281 -65.58 65.53 27.29
C ILE A 281 -65.67 67.02 26.97
N GLU A 282 -65.05 67.50 25.89
CA GLU A 282 -65.08 68.93 25.52
C GLU A 282 -66.50 69.37 25.12
N MET A 283 -67.25 68.54 24.40
CA MET A 283 -68.70 68.70 24.18
C MET A 283 -69.48 68.83 25.51
N LYS A 284 -69.19 67.96 26.50
CA LYS A 284 -69.79 68.08 27.85
C LYS A 284 -69.35 69.35 28.58
N LYS A 285 -68.12 69.83 28.37
CA LYS A 285 -67.53 70.99 29.02
C LYS A 285 -68.10 72.31 28.48
N GLN A 286 -68.35 72.38 27.16
CA GLN A 286 -69.22 73.40 26.56
C GLN A 286 -70.61 73.34 27.20
N ASN A 287 -71.22 72.16 27.29
CA ASN A 287 -72.57 71.98 27.83
C ASN A 287 -72.67 72.05 29.38
N GLN A 288 -71.56 72.25 30.10
CA GLN A 288 -71.50 72.49 31.55
C GLN A 288 -71.12 73.93 31.92
N ARG A 289 -70.64 74.75 30.97
CA ARG A 289 -70.39 76.18 31.18
C ARG A 289 -71.68 77.01 31.38
N SER A 290 -72.83 76.36 31.42
CA SER A 290 -74.17 76.95 31.55
C SER A 290 -74.83 76.82 32.94
N ILE A 291 -74.35 75.97 33.87
CA ILE A 291 -75.07 75.68 35.14
C ILE A 291 -74.15 75.45 36.38
N GLN A 292 -74.52 76.07 37.52
CA GLN A 292 -74.03 75.83 38.90
C GLN A 292 -75.09 76.35 39.92
N PRO A 293 -75.00 76.14 41.25
CA PRO A 293 -74.82 74.88 42.04
C PRO A 293 -75.75 74.82 43.30
N LYS A 294 -75.68 73.78 44.18
CA LYS A 294 -75.79 73.87 45.69
C LYS A 294 -75.98 72.54 46.49
N HIS A 295 -75.34 72.49 47.69
CA HIS A 295 -75.61 71.75 48.98
C HIS A 295 -75.95 70.22 49.06
N GLN A 296 -75.85 69.46 50.18
CA GLN A 296 -74.94 69.40 51.37
C GLN A 296 -75.29 68.21 52.34
N ALA A 297 -74.30 67.61 53.06
CA ALA A 297 -74.44 66.66 54.22
C ALA A 297 -75.02 65.23 53.94
N ARG A 298 -75.07 64.17 54.78
CA ARG A 298 -74.46 63.62 56.07
C ARG A 298 -74.87 62.09 56.18
N GLN A 299 -74.60 61.19 57.16
CA GLN A 299 -73.99 61.14 58.53
C GLN A 299 -73.56 59.69 58.96
N ASN A 300 -72.63 59.56 59.92
CA ASN A 300 -72.28 58.50 60.93
C ASN A 300 -72.55 56.97 60.80
N GLY A 301 -71.56 56.18 61.27
CA GLY A 301 -71.61 54.75 61.66
C GLY A 301 -70.20 54.13 61.88
N SER A 302 -70.04 53.12 62.75
CA SER A 302 -68.74 52.50 63.16
C SER A 302 -69.00 51.11 63.81
N ASP A 303 -68.10 50.23 64.26
CA ASP A 303 -66.64 50.12 64.56
C ASP A 303 -66.16 48.65 64.25
N GLY A 304 -64.92 48.15 64.42
CA GLY A 304 -63.60 48.68 64.82
C GLY A 304 -62.66 47.55 65.37
N LEU A 305 -61.33 47.69 65.23
CA LEU A 305 -60.21 46.76 65.65
C LEU A 305 -60.15 45.40 64.90
N GLU A 306 -59.02 44.76 64.54
CA GLU A 306 -57.55 45.04 64.44
C GLU A 306 -56.96 43.98 63.43
N GLU A 307 -55.67 43.73 63.11
CA GLU A 307 -54.30 44.00 63.62
C GLU A 307 -53.28 43.90 62.41
N ASN A 308 -51.95 43.75 62.65
CA ASN A 308 -50.85 43.68 61.65
C ASN A 308 -50.59 42.23 61.10
N VAL A 309 -49.66 41.90 60.17
CA VAL A 309 -48.30 42.39 59.77
C VAL A 309 -48.02 42.09 58.27
N GLY A 310 -47.11 42.81 57.56
CA GLY A 310 -46.62 42.27 56.25
C GLY A 310 -45.58 42.98 55.34
N ILE A 311 -45.25 44.27 55.48
CA ILE A 311 -44.15 45.04 54.82
C ILE A 311 -43.60 44.60 53.41
N GLN A 312 -44.05 45.34 52.37
CA GLN A 312 -43.30 45.98 51.23
C GLN A 312 -42.42 45.22 50.20
N ASP A 313 -42.51 45.71 48.95
CA ASP A 313 -41.64 45.53 47.76
C ASP A 313 -40.29 46.33 47.90
N GLU A 314 -39.36 46.51 46.93
CA GLU A 314 -39.39 46.47 45.46
C GLU A 314 -37.96 46.38 44.82
N ILE A 315 -37.87 46.18 43.49
CA ILE A 315 -36.70 46.29 42.56
C ILE A 315 -35.49 45.33 42.84
N ILE A 316 -34.41 45.18 42.04
CA ILE A 316 -33.79 45.94 40.91
C ILE A 316 -33.54 45.01 39.67
N VAL A 317 -32.57 45.29 38.80
CA VAL A 317 -32.35 44.73 37.44
C VAL A 317 -30.86 44.39 37.20
N VAL A 318 -30.52 43.43 36.29
CA VAL A 318 -29.41 43.45 35.27
C VAL A 318 -28.91 42.02 34.86
N LEU A 319 -28.32 41.91 33.65
CA LEU A 319 -27.78 40.74 32.91
C LEU A 319 -26.33 41.07 32.39
N PRO A 320 -25.57 40.20 31.68
CA PRO A 320 -25.36 38.73 31.71
C PRO A 320 -23.84 38.31 31.67
N THR A 321 -23.47 37.02 31.57
CA THR A 321 -22.61 36.38 30.51
C THR A 321 -21.96 35.01 30.84
N VAL A 322 -21.90 34.12 29.82
CA VAL A 322 -20.90 33.10 29.39
C VAL A 322 -19.86 32.60 30.44
N THR A 323 -19.62 31.29 30.67
CA THR A 323 -18.76 30.38 29.85
C THR A 323 -18.91 28.88 30.25
N GLN A 324 -18.52 27.92 29.37
CA GLN A 324 -18.43 26.46 29.58
C GLN A 324 -16.95 26.03 29.91
N PRO A 325 -16.50 24.74 30.05
CA PRO A 325 -17.15 23.44 29.77
C PRO A 325 -16.92 22.38 30.92
N PRO A 326 -16.67 21.04 30.74
CA PRO A 326 -17.27 20.01 31.62
C PRO A 326 -16.26 19.09 32.36
N VAL A 327 -16.71 18.04 33.10
CA VAL A 327 -16.06 16.70 33.17
C VAL A 327 -16.84 15.64 34.01
N LEU A 328 -17.15 14.50 33.35
CA LEU A 328 -17.09 13.06 33.78
C LEU A 328 -17.76 12.49 35.07
N PHE A 329 -17.95 11.16 35.06
CA PHE A 329 -18.38 10.23 36.14
C PHE A 329 -19.88 10.25 36.53
N LYS A 330 -20.53 9.13 36.92
CA LYS A 330 -20.39 7.66 36.65
C LYS A 330 -21.72 6.98 37.09
N PRO A 331 -22.20 5.87 36.48
CA PRO A 331 -23.36 5.13 37.03
C PRO A 331 -22.97 4.25 38.24
N PRO A 332 -23.95 3.86 39.11
CA PRO A 332 -23.71 2.93 40.21
C PRO A 332 -23.51 1.48 39.75
N ASN A 333 -22.87 0.67 40.61
CA ASN A 333 -22.92 -0.79 40.52
C ASN A 333 -24.17 -1.31 41.25
N GLU A 334 -24.77 -2.38 40.73
CA GLU A 334 -25.22 -3.50 41.56
C GLU A 334 -24.56 -4.79 41.06
N ALA A 335 -24.53 -5.82 41.89
CA ALA A 335 -23.67 -6.99 41.72
C ALA A 335 -24.43 -8.30 41.99
N LEU A 336 -23.71 -9.43 41.80
CA LEU A 336 -24.19 -10.82 41.90
C LEU A 336 -25.03 -11.25 40.67
N SER A 337 -24.92 -12.47 40.15
CA SER A 337 -24.21 -13.67 40.65
C SER A 337 -23.53 -14.45 39.51
N THR A 338 -22.71 -15.46 39.86
CA THR A 338 -22.17 -16.46 38.93
C THR A 338 -22.78 -17.83 39.25
N PRO A 339 -22.64 -18.84 38.37
CA PRO A 339 -21.57 -19.81 38.63
C PRO A 339 -20.78 -20.29 37.39
N ASN A 340 -19.71 -21.04 37.66
CA ASN A 340 -18.76 -21.60 36.69
C ASN A 340 -19.36 -22.66 35.75
N THR A 341 -18.70 -22.86 34.60
CA THR A 341 -18.33 -24.20 34.11
C THR A 341 -16.98 -24.12 33.38
N LYS A 342 -16.07 -25.09 33.60
CA LYS A 342 -14.75 -25.18 32.95
C LYS A 342 -14.64 -26.47 32.13
N ALA A 343 -14.34 -26.35 30.85
CA ALA A 343 -13.79 -27.38 29.96
C ALA A 343 -13.42 -26.69 28.62
N SER A 344 -12.50 -27.17 27.77
CA SER A 344 -11.31 -28.02 27.92
C SER A 344 -10.56 -27.92 26.57
N THR A 345 -9.22 -27.97 26.53
CA THR A 345 -8.44 -27.67 25.31
C THR A 345 -7.73 -28.91 24.75
N PRO A 346 -8.04 -29.36 23.52
CA PRO A 346 -7.21 -30.27 22.72
C PRO A 346 -6.27 -29.49 21.76
N PRO A 347 -5.20 -30.12 21.23
CA PRO A 347 -4.00 -29.39 20.77
C PRO A 347 -3.95 -29.04 19.26
N SER A 348 -3.04 -28.12 18.91
CA SER A 348 -2.80 -27.70 17.53
C SER A 348 -2.06 -28.74 16.69
N HIS A 349 -2.68 -29.24 15.61
CA HIS A 349 -1.96 -29.90 14.53
C HIS A 349 -1.38 -28.88 13.55
N LYS A 350 -0.06 -28.67 13.59
CA LYS A 350 0.65 -27.92 12.54
C LYS A 350 0.78 -28.77 11.27
N THR A 351 -0.13 -28.59 10.32
CA THR A 351 -0.05 -29.26 9.01
C THR A 351 1.23 -28.88 8.27
N ARG A 352 2.03 -29.89 7.88
CA ARG A 352 3.28 -29.70 7.13
C ARG A 352 2.98 -29.14 5.73
N PRO A 353 3.60 -28.03 5.28
CA PRO A 353 3.26 -27.41 4.01
C PRO A 353 3.65 -28.32 2.83
N LYS A 354 2.68 -28.62 1.95
CA LYS A 354 2.93 -29.35 0.70
C LYS A 354 3.75 -28.47 -0.26
N ARG A 355 4.82 -29.02 -0.83
CA ARG A 355 5.61 -28.35 -1.88
C ARG A 355 4.78 -28.27 -3.18
N PRO A 356 4.92 -27.22 -4.00
CA PRO A 356 4.32 -27.19 -5.32
C PRO A 356 4.98 -28.25 -6.22
N SER A 357 4.16 -28.93 -7.03
CA SER A 357 4.58 -29.90 -8.04
C SER A 357 4.36 -29.31 -9.44
N LEU A 358 5.25 -29.61 -10.38
CA LEU A 358 5.02 -29.34 -11.79
C LEU A 358 4.01 -30.37 -12.34
N VAL A 359 3.10 -29.93 -13.20
CA VAL A 359 2.21 -30.79 -13.98
C VAL A 359 2.20 -30.26 -15.41
N VAL A 360 2.30 -31.16 -16.39
CA VAL A 360 2.35 -30.83 -17.81
C VAL A 360 1.15 -31.46 -18.49
N GLU A 361 0.22 -30.63 -18.96
CA GLU A 361 -0.84 -31.02 -19.89
C GLU A 361 -0.74 -30.15 -21.15
N SER A 362 -1.01 -30.74 -22.31
CA SER A 362 -1.13 -30.04 -23.61
C SER A 362 0.04 -29.10 -23.99
N GLY A 363 1.29 -29.48 -23.65
CA GLY A 363 2.50 -28.85 -24.21
C GLY A 363 2.74 -27.39 -23.79
N ARG A 364 2.21 -26.96 -22.64
CA ARG A 364 2.54 -25.65 -22.03
C ARG A 364 2.81 -25.82 -20.54
N GLU A 365 3.89 -25.20 -20.05
CA GLU A 365 4.24 -25.26 -18.63
C GLU A 365 3.28 -24.43 -17.77
N VAL A 366 2.81 -25.01 -16.65
CA VAL A 366 1.84 -24.36 -15.75
C VAL A 366 2.34 -24.42 -14.31
N VAL A 367 2.42 -23.25 -13.66
CA VAL A 367 2.84 -23.11 -12.26
C VAL A 367 1.65 -23.29 -11.32
N VAL A 368 1.49 -24.49 -10.75
CA VAL A 368 0.51 -24.79 -9.71
C VAL A 368 0.96 -24.21 -8.35
N ALA A 369 0.05 -23.56 -7.61
CA ALA A 369 0.36 -22.95 -6.32
C ALA A 369 -0.77 -23.13 -5.29
N TYR A 370 -0.44 -23.79 -4.17
CA TYR A 370 -1.36 -23.99 -3.04
C TYR A 370 -1.45 -22.75 -2.13
N ARG A 371 -2.62 -22.56 -1.48
CA ARG A 371 -2.92 -21.42 -0.61
C ARG A 371 -2.36 -21.62 0.82
N ASP A 372 -1.06 -21.42 0.97
CA ASP A 372 -0.42 -21.41 2.29
C ASP A 372 -0.78 -20.10 3.05
N SER A 373 -1.42 -20.22 4.22
CA SER A 373 -1.95 -19.06 4.98
C SER A 373 -0.89 -18.38 5.86
N GLY A 374 0.19 -19.10 6.21
CA GLY A 374 1.26 -18.62 7.07
C GLY A 374 2.38 -17.89 6.32
N ARG A 375 2.36 -16.55 6.30
CA ARG A 375 3.56 -15.76 6.02
C ARG A 375 3.79 -14.66 7.06
N SER A 376 4.95 -14.74 7.72
CA SER A 376 5.48 -13.64 8.52
C SER A 376 5.64 -12.36 7.68
N GLN A 377 5.40 -11.21 8.31
CA GLN A 377 5.54 -9.88 7.73
C GLN A 377 7.02 -9.58 7.41
N ARG A 378 7.46 -9.88 6.18
CA ARG A 378 8.77 -9.41 5.70
C ARG A 378 8.78 -7.88 5.70
N ASN A 379 9.79 -7.31 6.37
CA ASN A 379 9.95 -5.88 6.61
C ASN A 379 9.63 -5.01 5.38
N ARG A 380 8.65 -4.10 5.51
CA ARG A 380 8.19 -3.16 4.46
C ARG A 380 8.79 -1.76 4.59
N LYS A 381 9.93 -1.59 5.28
CA LYS A 381 10.57 -0.26 5.41
C LYS A 381 11.16 0.20 4.06
N ARG A 382 11.09 1.50 3.76
CA ARG A 382 11.83 2.13 2.64
C ARG A 382 13.33 2.04 2.97
N PRO A 383 14.19 1.53 2.07
CA PRO A 383 15.63 1.73 2.19
C PRO A 383 15.91 3.24 2.15
N ARG A 384 16.69 3.75 3.11
CA ARG A 384 16.90 5.20 3.28
C ARG A 384 17.40 5.89 2.02
N TRP A 385 18.27 5.23 1.24
CA TRP A 385 18.79 5.74 -0.05
C TRP A 385 17.72 6.07 -1.10
N LEU A 386 16.47 5.64 -0.90
CA LEU A 386 15.35 5.97 -1.78
C LEU A 386 14.57 7.21 -1.31
N ASP A 387 14.84 7.74 -0.12
CA ASP A 387 14.29 9.02 0.36
C ASP A 387 15.05 10.21 -0.25
N ASP A 388 16.35 10.07 -0.51
CA ASP A 388 17.25 11.15 -0.97
C ASP A 388 17.11 11.53 -2.46
N PHE A 389 16.26 10.84 -3.23
CA PHE A 389 16.11 11.01 -4.69
C PHE A 389 14.65 11.32 -5.13
N GLU A 390 14.10 12.36 -4.54
CA GLU A 390 12.94 13.11 -5.03
C GLU A 390 13.43 14.37 -5.77
N VAL A 391 13.91 14.15 -7.00
CA VAL A 391 14.21 15.22 -7.97
C VAL A 391 12.90 15.63 -8.65
N ASN A 392 12.62 16.94 -8.66
CA ASN A 392 11.47 17.55 -9.34
C ASN A 392 11.57 17.46 -10.87
#